data_AF-A0A093Y6K5-F1
#
_entry.id   AF-A0A093Y6K5-F1
#
_cell.length_a   1.000
_cell.length_b   1.000
_cell.length_c   1.000
_cell.angle_alpha   90.00
_cell.angle_beta   90.00
_cell.angle_gamma   90.00
#
_symmetry.space_group_name_H-M   'P 1'
#
loop_
_entity.id
_entity.type
_entity.pdbx_description
1 polymer ?
#
loop_
_entity_poly.entity_id
_entity_poly.type
_entity_poly.pdbx_seq_one_letter_code
_entity_poly.pdbx_strand_id
1 'polypeptide(L)'
;MSPTPQDEPQCIEAHKFTTISRARKLVGQQTFRLLNDISRKQYLLFHPVSVSQFTTLDEGRFDGREIIPKKTRLTYDTPTSTLIVKIMASPKHDTAAALLAFKISSKLESFGVPATAFLPVGAAGRQGKYTAKQPDASFKPSFRGENGWPSLVIESGLAESLVQLRRDAAWWLTNSDGQVRIALLASMQKDDRSIVVEVGLQAYSDPVAGDYDR
;
A
#
# COMPACT_ATOMS: atom_id res chain seq x y z
N MET A 1 -9.37 -11.05 27.07
CA MET A 1 -9.77 -9.83 26.34
C MET A 1 -10.40 -10.27 25.04
N SER A 2 -11.60 -9.76 24.72
CA SER A 2 -12.24 -10.03 23.42
C SER A 2 -11.48 -9.25 22.33
N PRO A 3 -11.28 -9.80 21.12
CA PRO A 3 -10.66 -9.06 20.03
C PRO A 3 -11.46 -7.79 19.72
N THR A 4 -10.79 -6.66 19.54
CA THR A 4 -11.44 -5.47 19.03
C THR A 4 -11.79 -5.68 17.55
N PRO A 5 -12.79 -4.96 16.98
CA PRO A 5 -13.17 -5.07 15.57
C PRO A 5 -12.03 -4.87 14.55
N GLN A 6 -10.87 -4.38 15.00
CA GLN A 6 -9.66 -4.16 14.21
C GLN A 6 -8.72 -5.37 14.14
N ASP A 7 -8.86 -6.30 15.09
CA ASP A 7 -8.13 -7.58 15.11
C ASP A 7 -8.82 -8.65 14.28
N GLU A 8 -10.05 -8.39 13.84
CA GLU A 8 -10.77 -9.29 12.95
C GLU A 8 -10.44 -8.99 11.47
N PRO A 9 -10.04 -10.01 10.69
CA PRO A 9 -9.80 -9.84 9.27
C PRO A 9 -11.11 -9.45 8.56
N GLN A 10 -11.15 -8.26 7.96
CA GLN A 10 -12.27 -7.90 7.09
C GLN A 10 -12.25 -8.77 5.83
N CYS A 11 -13.33 -9.49 5.56
CA CYS A 11 -13.51 -10.17 4.29
C CYS A 11 -13.63 -9.13 3.17
N ILE A 12 -12.68 -9.16 2.23
CA ILE A 12 -12.68 -8.27 1.06
C ILE A 12 -13.85 -8.68 0.16
N GLU A 13 -14.71 -7.73 -0.16
CA GLU A 13 -15.86 -7.98 -1.02
C GLU A 13 -15.39 -8.32 -2.44
N ALA A 14 -15.69 -9.56 -2.86
CA ALA A 14 -15.32 -10.07 -4.17
C ALA A 14 -16.39 -9.73 -5.21
N HIS A 15 -15.95 -9.18 -6.33
CA HIS A 15 -16.77 -8.80 -7.46
C HIS A 15 -16.28 -9.50 -8.73
N LYS A 16 -17.23 -10.05 -9.49
CA LYS A 16 -16.91 -10.53 -10.84
C LYS A 16 -16.49 -9.35 -11.71
N PHE A 17 -15.30 -9.42 -12.29
CA PHE A 17 -14.88 -8.44 -13.27
C PHE A 17 -15.56 -8.74 -14.61
N THR A 18 -16.25 -7.76 -15.17
CA THR A 18 -16.95 -7.90 -16.46
C THR A 18 -16.46 -6.86 -17.46
N THR A 19 -16.53 -5.58 -17.09
CA THR A 19 -16.02 -4.47 -17.89
C THR A 19 -15.32 -3.46 -17.00
N ILE A 20 -14.36 -2.74 -17.58
CA ILE A 20 -13.69 -1.61 -16.96
C ILE A 20 -14.71 -0.57 -16.45
N SER A 21 -15.74 -0.24 -17.25
CA SER A 21 -16.80 0.68 -16.86
C SER A 21 -17.57 0.21 -15.63
N ARG A 22 -17.83 -1.10 -15.50
CA ARG A 22 -18.51 -1.65 -14.32
C ARG A 22 -17.61 -1.61 -13.09
N ALA A 23 -16.33 -1.96 -13.22
CA ALA A 23 -15.36 -1.86 -12.14
C ALA A 23 -15.24 -0.41 -11.65
N ARG A 24 -15.09 0.56 -12.57
CA ARG A 24 -15.07 2.00 -12.26
C ARG A 24 -16.32 2.44 -11.50
N LYS A 25 -17.51 1.99 -11.92
CA LYS A 25 -18.77 2.31 -11.24
C LYS A 25 -18.78 1.77 -9.80
N LEU A 26 -18.32 0.54 -9.58
CA LEU A 26 -18.25 -0.06 -8.24
C LEU A 26 -17.26 0.67 -7.34
N VAL A 27 -16.08 1.02 -7.86
CA VAL A 27 -15.09 1.84 -7.14
C VAL A 27 -15.68 3.21 -6.78
N GLY A 28 -16.38 3.87 -7.70
CA GLY A 28 -17.04 5.15 -7.45
C GLY A 28 -18.14 5.06 -6.39
N GLN A 29 -18.98 4.01 -6.46
CA GLN A 29 -20.02 3.76 -5.46
C GLN A 29 -19.43 3.54 -4.06
N GLN A 30 -18.38 2.72 -3.95
CA GLN A 30 -17.74 2.48 -2.66
C GLN A 30 -17.00 3.72 -2.15
N THR A 31 -16.39 4.51 -3.04
CA THR A 31 -15.81 5.83 -2.70
C THR A 31 -16.86 6.75 -2.09
N PHE A 32 -18.05 6.85 -2.70
CA PHE A 32 -19.15 7.63 -2.16
C PHE A 32 -19.58 7.14 -0.77
N ARG A 33 -19.68 5.82 -0.58
CA ARG A 33 -20.04 5.22 0.72
C ARG A 33 -19.01 5.52 1.80
N LEU A 34 -17.72 5.51 1.48
CA LEU A 34 -16.64 5.87 2.40
C LEU A 34 -16.70 7.36 2.77
N LEU A 35 -16.90 8.24 1.79
CA LEU A 35 -16.97 9.70 2.01
C LEU A 35 -18.13 10.11 2.91
N ASN A 36 -19.26 9.41 2.81
CA ASN A 36 -20.47 9.69 3.59
C ASN A 36 -20.55 8.85 4.88
N ASP A 37 -19.44 8.22 5.30
CA ASP A 37 -19.37 7.36 6.49
C ASP A 37 -20.38 6.18 6.51
N ILE A 38 -20.97 5.83 5.36
CA ILE A 38 -21.91 4.71 5.16
C ILE A 38 -21.19 3.35 5.23
N SER A 39 -19.89 3.33 4.93
CA SER A 39 -19.07 2.12 4.98
C SER A 39 -17.69 2.42 5.57
N ARG A 40 -17.04 1.36 6.03
CA ARG A 40 -15.64 1.33 6.47
C ARG A 40 -14.77 0.44 5.56
N LYS A 41 -15.37 -0.26 4.60
CA LYS A 41 -14.68 -1.20 3.70
C LYS A 41 -13.92 -0.44 2.62
N GLN A 42 -12.60 -0.45 2.67
CA GLN A 42 -11.76 0.26 1.71
C GLN A 42 -11.31 -0.61 0.52
N TYR A 43 -11.53 -1.91 0.59
CA TYR A 43 -11.00 -2.88 -0.35
C TYR A 43 -12.11 -3.47 -1.20
N LEU A 44 -11.90 -3.50 -2.51
CA LEU A 44 -12.68 -4.27 -3.47
C LEU A 44 -11.77 -5.29 -4.14
N LEU A 45 -12.23 -6.53 -4.27
CA LEU A 45 -11.54 -7.57 -5.03
C LEU A 45 -12.28 -7.80 -6.34
N PHE A 46 -11.54 -7.85 -7.45
CA PHE A 46 -12.06 -8.14 -8.78
C PHE A 46 -11.41 -9.41 -9.33
N HIS A 47 -12.22 -10.31 -9.86
CA HIS A 47 -11.74 -11.55 -10.49
C HIS A 47 -12.73 -12.05 -11.56
N PRO A 48 -12.26 -12.69 -12.66
CA PRO A 48 -10.88 -12.69 -13.13
C PRO A 48 -10.53 -11.38 -13.86
N VAL A 49 -9.33 -10.86 -13.66
CA VAL A 49 -8.78 -9.70 -14.40
C VAL A 49 -7.53 -10.16 -15.15
N SER A 50 -7.56 -10.08 -16.49
CA SER A 50 -6.38 -10.43 -17.30
C SER A 50 -5.26 -9.41 -17.12
N VAL A 51 -4.02 -9.81 -17.45
CA VAL A 51 -2.86 -8.89 -17.42
C VAL A 51 -3.11 -7.66 -18.29
N SER A 52 -3.65 -7.83 -19.51
CA SER A 52 -3.96 -6.71 -20.40
C SER A 52 -5.02 -5.75 -19.84
N GLN A 53 -6.04 -6.29 -19.15
CA GLN A 53 -7.03 -5.47 -18.45
C GLN A 53 -6.39 -4.73 -17.29
N PHE A 54 -5.56 -5.39 -16.49
CA PHE A 54 -4.82 -4.75 -15.40
C PHE A 54 -3.93 -3.62 -15.93
N THR A 55 -3.12 -3.85 -16.97
CA THR A 55 -2.28 -2.80 -17.59
C THR A 55 -3.12 -1.61 -18.05
N THR A 56 -4.25 -1.86 -18.71
CA THR A 56 -5.17 -0.79 -19.13
C THR A 56 -5.71 0.00 -17.94
N LEU A 57 -6.06 -0.68 -16.85
CA LEU A 57 -6.54 -0.05 -15.62
C LEU A 57 -5.44 0.72 -14.90
N ASP A 58 -4.20 0.26 -14.95
CA ASP A 58 -3.05 0.83 -14.25
C ASP A 58 -2.55 2.10 -14.95
N GLU A 59 -2.28 2.00 -16.25
CA GLU A 59 -1.77 3.07 -17.11
C GLU A 59 -2.84 4.14 -17.40
N GLY A 60 -4.09 3.72 -17.60
CA GLY A 60 -5.23 4.62 -17.86
C GLY A 60 -5.63 5.51 -16.68
N ARG A 61 -4.90 5.48 -15.58
CA ARG A 61 -5.03 6.43 -14.46
C ARG A 61 -4.24 7.72 -14.70
N PHE A 62 -3.23 7.65 -15.56
CA PHE A 62 -2.31 8.75 -15.84
C PHE A 62 -2.57 9.40 -17.20
N ASP A 63 -3.40 8.78 -18.05
CA ASP A 63 -3.94 9.43 -19.24
C ASP A 63 -5.19 10.26 -18.91
N GLY A 64 -5.65 11.07 -19.87
CA GLY A 64 -6.86 11.91 -19.70
C GLY A 64 -8.18 11.12 -19.64
N ARG A 65 -8.16 9.78 -19.65
CA ARG A 65 -9.38 8.95 -19.66
C ARG A 65 -9.88 8.62 -18.26
N GLU A 66 -9.03 8.79 -17.24
CA GLU A 66 -9.34 8.57 -15.82
C GLU A 66 -10.11 7.25 -15.58
N ILE A 67 -9.52 6.15 -16.08
CA ILE A 67 -10.18 4.85 -16.16
C ILE A 67 -10.57 4.32 -14.78
N ILE A 68 -9.70 4.48 -13.79
CA ILE A 68 -9.99 4.29 -12.36
C ILE A 68 -9.54 5.56 -11.63
N PRO A 69 -10.25 6.01 -10.57
CA PRO A 69 -9.83 7.18 -9.81
C PRO A 69 -8.37 7.08 -9.32
N LYS A 70 -7.59 8.15 -9.51
CA LYS A 70 -6.18 8.25 -9.06
C LYS A 70 -6.01 7.99 -7.57
N LYS A 71 -7.04 8.25 -6.76
CA LYS A 71 -7.09 7.98 -5.32
C LYS A 71 -7.38 6.51 -5.01
N THR A 72 -6.68 5.61 -5.68
CA THR A 72 -6.71 4.17 -5.44
C THR A 72 -5.29 3.61 -5.38
N ARG A 73 -5.10 2.49 -4.69
CA ARG A 73 -3.89 1.66 -4.80
C ARG A 73 -4.28 0.31 -5.37
N LEU A 74 -3.53 -0.15 -6.36
CA LEU A 74 -3.77 -1.44 -7.01
C LEU A 74 -2.79 -2.47 -6.47
N THR A 75 -3.31 -3.64 -6.14
CA THR A 75 -2.52 -4.87 -5.96
C THR A 75 -3.01 -5.90 -6.96
N TYR A 76 -2.13 -6.45 -7.77
CA TYR A 76 -2.49 -7.44 -8.78
C TYR A 76 -1.73 -8.75 -8.55
N ASP A 77 -2.44 -9.86 -8.59
CA ASP A 77 -1.91 -11.23 -8.53
C ASP A 77 -2.09 -11.88 -9.89
N THR A 78 -0.96 -12.11 -10.58
CA THR A 78 -0.96 -12.71 -11.92
C THR A 78 -1.42 -14.18 -11.90
N PRO A 79 -0.88 -15.07 -11.04
CA PRO A 79 -1.35 -16.45 -10.92
C PRO A 79 -2.85 -16.61 -10.72
N THR A 80 -3.47 -15.80 -9.87
CA THR A 80 -4.90 -15.92 -9.57
C THR A 80 -5.78 -15.00 -10.43
N SER A 81 -5.17 -14.17 -11.28
CA SER A 81 -5.87 -13.13 -12.06
C SER A 81 -6.78 -12.28 -11.18
N THR A 82 -6.24 -11.83 -10.04
CA THR A 82 -7.00 -11.09 -9.02
C THR A 82 -6.48 -9.67 -8.90
N LEU A 83 -7.39 -8.70 -8.97
CA LEU A 83 -7.10 -7.29 -8.72
C LEU A 83 -7.74 -6.86 -7.42
N ILE A 84 -6.95 -6.38 -6.48
CA ILE A 84 -7.42 -5.71 -5.26
C ILE A 84 -7.26 -4.20 -5.47
N VAL A 85 -8.35 -3.48 -5.27
CA VAL A 85 -8.40 -2.02 -5.31
C VAL A 85 -8.61 -1.50 -3.89
N LYS A 86 -7.59 -0.85 -3.32
CA LYS A 86 -7.70 -0.07 -2.09
C LYS A 86 -8.16 1.35 -2.43
N ILE A 87 -9.24 1.80 -1.82
CA ILE A 87 -9.86 3.10 -2.07
C ILE A 87 -9.39 4.11 -1.02
N MET A 88 -8.79 5.20 -1.49
CA MET A 88 -8.26 6.30 -0.68
C MET A 88 -9.21 7.50 -0.69
N ALA A 89 -10.48 7.25 -0.33
CA ALA A 89 -11.59 8.18 -0.55
C ALA A 89 -11.45 9.49 0.25
N SER A 90 -11.11 9.40 1.54
CA SER A 90 -11.02 10.57 2.42
C SER A 90 -9.71 11.35 2.20
N PRO A 91 -9.76 12.70 2.13
CA PRO A 91 -8.58 13.55 2.27
C PRO A 91 -7.74 13.19 3.51
N LYS A 92 -8.38 12.69 4.58
CA LYS A 92 -7.69 12.27 5.81
C LYS A 92 -6.74 11.07 5.58
N HIS A 93 -7.06 10.15 4.66
CA HIS A 93 -6.17 9.03 4.33
C HIS A 93 -4.90 9.51 3.63
N ASP A 94 -5.07 10.30 2.58
CA ASP A 94 -3.96 10.88 1.81
C ASP A 94 -3.11 11.80 2.72
N THR A 95 -3.78 12.56 3.59
CA THR A 95 -3.14 13.43 4.57
C THR A 95 -2.29 12.67 5.58
N ALA A 96 -2.73 11.51 6.09
CA ALA A 96 -1.98 10.82 7.13
C ALA A 96 -0.65 10.24 6.63
N ALA A 97 -0.68 9.51 5.51
CA ALA A 97 0.54 8.99 4.88
C ALA A 97 1.46 10.15 4.44
N ALA A 98 0.90 11.21 3.85
CA ALA A 98 1.67 12.37 3.42
C ALA A 98 2.29 13.14 4.59
N LEU A 99 1.54 13.37 5.68
CA LEU A 99 2.05 14.04 6.88
C LEU A 99 3.14 13.20 7.56
N LEU A 100 2.94 11.89 7.66
CA LEU A 100 3.95 10.99 8.24
C LEU A 100 5.21 10.99 7.40
N ALA A 101 5.09 10.90 6.07
CA ALA A 101 6.21 11.02 5.14
C ALA A 101 6.93 12.37 5.32
N PHE A 102 6.19 13.48 5.37
CA PHE A 102 6.77 14.81 5.61
C PHE A 102 7.54 14.87 6.93
N LYS A 103 6.98 14.35 8.03
CA LYS A 103 7.66 14.33 9.33
C LYS A 103 8.91 13.47 9.32
N ILE A 104 8.91 12.34 8.60
CA ILE A 104 10.10 11.51 8.41
C ILE A 104 11.18 12.28 7.66
N SER A 105 10.84 12.93 6.55
CA SER A 105 11.79 13.76 5.79
C SER A 105 12.42 14.84 6.65
N SER A 106 11.60 15.65 7.35
CA SER A 106 12.11 16.70 8.24
C SER A 106 13.00 16.14 9.35
N LYS A 107 12.69 14.95 9.87
CA LYS A 107 13.51 14.33 10.92
C LYS A 107 14.85 13.83 10.39
N LEU A 108 14.86 13.22 9.20
CA LEU A 108 16.10 12.78 8.53
C LEU A 108 17.02 13.97 8.22
N GLU A 109 16.46 15.08 7.73
CA GLU A 109 17.22 16.32 7.51
C GLU A 109 17.81 16.87 8.83
N SER A 110 17.05 16.82 9.93
CA SER A 110 17.56 17.22 11.25
C SER A 110 18.73 16.37 11.76
N PHE A 111 18.92 15.17 11.19
CA PHE A 111 20.06 14.30 11.45
C PHE A 111 21.18 14.44 10.43
N GLY A 112 21.10 15.42 9.53
CA GLY A 112 22.11 15.67 8.50
C GLY A 112 22.01 14.75 7.28
N VAL A 113 20.91 13.99 7.13
CA VAL A 113 20.66 13.20 5.91
C VAL A 113 20.08 14.15 4.85
N PRO A 114 20.77 14.37 3.72
CA PRO A 114 20.25 15.24 2.66
C PRO A 114 18.96 14.68 2.06
N ALA A 115 18.02 15.55 1.69
CA ALA A 115 16.80 15.17 0.97
C ALA A 115 17.10 14.40 -0.34
N THR A 116 18.27 14.66 -0.94
CA THR A 116 18.75 13.99 -2.15
C THR A 116 19.33 12.59 -1.90
N ALA A 117 19.62 12.22 -0.64
CA ALA A 117 20.13 10.90 -0.30
C ALA A 117 19.00 9.88 -0.11
N PHE A 118 17.85 10.32 0.40
CA PHE A 118 16.69 9.47 0.68
C PHE A 118 15.42 10.08 0.07
N LEU A 119 15.15 9.70 -1.17
CA LEU A 119 14.15 10.31 -2.03
C LEU A 119 12.74 9.82 -1.69
N PRO A 120 11.75 10.71 -1.50
CA PRO A 120 10.35 10.33 -1.46
C PRO A 120 9.89 9.92 -2.86
N VAL A 121 9.30 8.72 -2.99
CA VAL A 121 8.82 8.16 -4.27
C VAL A 121 7.29 8.07 -4.32
N GLY A 122 6.63 8.34 -3.20
CA GLY A 122 5.16 8.31 -3.10
C GLY A 122 4.61 6.92 -3.41
N ALA A 123 3.58 6.87 -4.27
CA ALA A 123 2.79 5.68 -4.58
C ALA A 123 3.26 4.90 -5.83
N ALA A 124 4.52 5.04 -6.22
CA ALA A 124 5.06 4.31 -7.37
C ALA A 124 4.98 2.79 -7.15
N GLY A 125 4.37 2.07 -8.10
CA GLY A 125 4.17 0.63 -8.01
C GLY A 125 5.47 -0.17 -8.06
N ARG A 126 5.48 -1.35 -7.44
CA ARG A 126 6.59 -2.30 -7.52
C ARG A 126 6.09 -3.68 -7.92
N GLN A 127 6.85 -4.29 -8.81
CA GLN A 127 6.61 -5.63 -9.33
C GLN A 127 7.42 -6.63 -8.50
N GLY A 128 6.74 -7.43 -7.68
CA GLY A 128 7.30 -8.66 -7.11
C GLY A 128 7.29 -9.80 -8.13
N LYS A 129 7.67 -11.00 -7.69
CA LYS A 129 7.80 -12.17 -8.58
C LYS A 129 6.52 -12.52 -9.35
N TYR A 130 5.37 -12.41 -8.68
CA TYR A 130 4.07 -12.77 -9.25
C TYR A 130 3.00 -11.68 -9.06
N THR A 131 3.23 -10.78 -8.10
CA THR A 131 2.29 -9.76 -7.67
C THR A 131 2.88 -8.37 -7.86
N ALA A 132 2.05 -7.38 -8.17
CA ALA A 132 2.42 -5.96 -8.14
C ALA A 132 1.64 -5.23 -7.06
N LYS A 133 2.24 -4.23 -6.40
CA LYS A 133 1.57 -3.41 -5.37
C LYS A 133 2.04 -1.96 -5.44
N GLN A 134 1.19 -1.03 -5.00
CA GLN A 134 1.53 0.38 -4.79
C GLN A 134 1.46 0.74 -3.31
N PRO A 135 2.46 1.45 -2.76
CA PRO A 135 2.44 1.86 -1.37
C PRO A 135 1.57 3.12 -1.20
N ASP A 136 1.16 3.45 0.02
CA ASP A 136 0.54 4.75 0.29
C ASP A 136 1.57 5.88 0.14
N ALA A 137 2.77 5.68 0.73
CA ALA A 137 3.96 6.49 0.52
C ALA A 137 5.22 5.64 0.67
N SER A 138 6.34 6.06 0.08
CA SER A 138 7.60 5.30 0.16
C SER A 138 8.82 6.17 -0.06
N PHE A 139 9.98 5.65 0.38
CA PHE A 139 11.28 6.29 0.25
C PHE A 139 12.33 5.31 -0.24
N LYS A 140 13.20 5.78 -1.14
CA LYS A 140 14.34 5.00 -1.63
C LYS A 140 15.64 5.78 -1.51
N PRO A 141 16.77 5.10 -1.30
CA PRO A 141 18.08 5.70 -1.50
C PRO A 141 18.24 6.15 -2.95
N SER A 142 18.88 7.31 -3.18
CA SER A 142 19.03 7.90 -4.51
C SER A 142 19.79 7.03 -5.51
N PHE A 143 20.72 6.20 -5.03
CA PHE A 143 21.49 5.28 -5.87
C PHE A 143 20.67 4.12 -6.45
N ARG A 144 19.40 3.91 -6.02
CA ARG A 144 18.57 2.79 -6.51
C ARG A 144 17.90 3.05 -7.88
N GLY A 145 18.26 4.12 -8.59
CA GLY A 145 17.69 4.46 -9.89
C GLY A 145 16.18 4.72 -9.84
N GLU A 146 15.54 4.98 -10.97
CA GLU A 146 14.12 5.34 -11.03
C GLU A 146 13.20 4.21 -10.54
N ASN A 147 13.43 2.99 -11.02
CA ASN A 147 12.58 1.81 -10.79
C ASN A 147 13.00 0.96 -9.57
N GLY A 148 14.03 1.35 -8.82
CA GLY A 148 14.49 0.58 -7.68
C GLY A 148 13.49 0.51 -6.53
N TRP A 149 13.54 -0.58 -5.75
CA TRP A 149 12.68 -0.77 -4.60
C TRP A 149 12.93 0.28 -3.50
N PRO A 150 11.88 0.74 -2.82
CA PRO A 150 12.04 1.57 -1.63
C PRO A 150 12.76 0.79 -0.52
N SER A 151 13.44 1.52 0.38
CA SER A 151 13.94 0.94 1.64
C SER A 151 12.92 1.08 2.77
N LEU A 152 12.06 2.09 2.68
CA LEU A 152 10.99 2.37 3.63
C LEU A 152 9.67 2.52 2.88
N VAL A 153 8.65 1.80 3.32
CA VAL A 153 7.26 1.94 2.86
C VAL A 153 6.37 2.35 4.01
N ILE A 154 5.35 3.14 3.71
CA ILE A 154 4.31 3.55 4.64
C ILE A 154 2.99 3.01 4.13
N GLU A 155 2.25 2.33 5.00
CA GLU A 155 0.89 1.88 4.79
C GLU A 155 -0.01 2.50 5.86
N SER A 156 -1.12 3.10 5.46
CA SER A 156 -2.02 3.83 6.34
C SER A 156 -3.48 3.43 6.13
N GLY A 157 -4.25 3.43 7.22
CA GLY A 157 -5.66 3.05 7.20
C GLY A 157 -6.47 3.82 8.24
N LEU A 158 -7.67 4.29 7.89
CA LEU A 158 -8.61 4.98 8.82
C LEU A 158 -9.73 4.07 9.30
N ALA A 159 -10.08 3.11 8.46
CA ALA A 159 -11.21 2.19 8.64
C ALA A 159 -10.79 0.74 8.35
N GLU A 160 -9.53 0.58 7.96
CA GLU A 160 -8.88 -0.68 7.69
C GLU A 160 -8.54 -1.37 9.00
N SER A 161 -8.80 -2.69 9.07
CA SER A 161 -8.34 -3.52 10.18
C SER A 161 -6.83 -3.51 10.26
N LEU A 162 -6.25 -3.48 11.46
CA LEU A 162 -4.82 -3.57 11.67
C LEU A 162 -4.23 -4.85 11.05
N VAL A 163 -5.02 -5.93 11.03
CA VAL A 163 -4.68 -7.19 10.34
C VAL A 163 -4.42 -6.98 8.84
N GLN A 164 -5.20 -6.15 8.16
CA GLN A 164 -5.03 -5.89 6.73
C GLN A 164 -3.79 -5.02 6.48
N LEU A 165 -3.53 -4.01 7.33
CA LEU A 165 -2.28 -3.23 7.24
C LEU A 165 -1.05 -4.11 7.47
N ARG A 166 -1.11 -5.07 8.40
CA ARG A 166 -0.05 -6.06 8.62
C ARG A 166 0.18 -6.96 7.41
N ARG A 167 -0.88 -7.37 6.70
CA ARG A 167 -0.76 -8.10 5.44
C ARG A 167 -0.12 -7.25 4.35
N ASP A 168 -0.51 -5.99 4.26
CA ASP A 168 0.06 -5.03 3.30
C ASP A 168 1.56 -4.82 3.59
N ALA A 169 1.95 -4.66 4.85
CA ALA A 169 3.35 -4.57 5.28
C ALA A 169 4.14 -5.86 5.01
N ALA A 170 3.57 -7.03 5.33
CA ALA A 170 4.22 -8.31 5.08
C ALA A 170 4.49 -8.54 3.58
N TRP A 171 3.58 -8.10 2.71
CA TRP A 171 3.79 -8.15 1.26
C TRP A 171 5.08 -7.42 0.87
N TRP A 172 5.31 -6.21 1.37
CA TRP A 172 6.50 -5.42 1.05
C TRP A 172 7.79 -6.06 1.51
N LEU A 173 7.81 -6.57 2.74
CA LEU A 173 9.00 -7.22 3.30
C LEU A 173 9.33 -8.53 2.57
N THR A 174 8.31 -9.32 2.21
CA THR A 174 8.52 -10.65 1.59
C THR A 174 8.74 -10.61 0.08
N ASN A 175 8.20 -9.62 -0.64
CA ASN A 175 8.24 -9.59 -2.12
C ASN A 175 9.35 -8.68 -2.69
N SER A 176 10.10 -7.99 -1.84
CA SER A 176 11.14 -7.03 -2.25
C SER A 176 12.55 -7.61 -2.30
N ASP A 177 12.71 -8.92 -2.03
CA ASP A 177 14.02 -9.59 -1.97
C ASP A 177 15.00 -8.86 -1.00
N GLY A 178 14.48 -8.51 0.19
CA GLY A 178 15.23 -7.79 1.23
C GLY A 178 15.52 -6.31 0.94
N GLN A 179 15.04 -5.77 -0.18
CA GLN A 179 15.30 -4.36 -0.53
C GLN A 179 14.47 -3.38 0.30
N VAL A 180 13.22 -3.75 0.64
CA VAL A 180 12.42 -3.02 1.65
C VAL A 180 12.88 -3.49 3.02
N ARG A 181 13.38 -2.57 3.83
CA ARG A 181 13.92 -2.86 5.17
C ARG A 181 12.93 -2.52 6.27
N ILE A 182 12.07 -1.54 6.02
CA ILE A 182 11.12 -1.01 7.01
C ILE A 182 9.76 -0.87 6.33
N ALA A 183 8.72 -1.43 6.95
CA ALA A 183 7.33 -1.15 6.65
C ALA A 183 6.69 -0.47 7.87
N LEU A 184 6.31 0.79 7.72
CA LEU A 184 5.69 1.60 8.77
C LEU A 184 4.17 1.60 8.57
N LEU A 185 3.43 1.12 9.57
CA LEU A 185 1.99 1.07 9.54
C LEU A 185 1.43 2.21 10.39
N ALA A 186 0.42 2.92 9.89
CA ALA A 186 -0.31 3.94 10.63
C ALA A 186 -1.82 3.67 10.57
N SER A 187 -2.38 3.10 11.63
CA SER A 187 -3.81 2.88 11.78
C SER A 187 -4.44 4.02 12.57
N MET A 188 -5.31 4.79 11.93
CA MET A 188 -6.07 5.86 12.58
C MET A 188 -7.42 5.31 13.01
N GLN A 189 -7.69 5.32 14.31
CA GLN A 189 -8.94 4.82 14.87
C GLN A 189 -9.89 5.98 15.07
N LYS A 190 -10.85 6.15 14.16
CA LYS A 190 -11.78 7.29 14.17
C LYS A 190 -12.61 7.35 15.47
N ASP A 191 -13.10 6.20 15.91
CA ASP A 191 -14.02 6.10 17.04
C ASP A 191 -13.28 6.33 18.37
N ASP A 192 -12.08 5.77 18.51
CA ASP A 192 -11.24 5.89 19.70
C ASP A 192 -10.33 7.14 19.69
N ARG A 193 -10.37 7.94 18.62
CA ARG A 193 -9.51 9.12 18.39
C ARG A 193 -8.02 8.84 18.63
N SER A 194 -7.56 7.65 18.27
CA SER A 194 -6.20 7.18 18.51
C SER A 194 -5.48 6.87 17.20
N ILE A 195 -4.15 6.82 17.26
CA ILE A 195 -3.31 6.35 16.17
C ILE A 195 -2.44 5.22 16.71
N VAL A 196 -2.48 4.07 16.04
CA VAL A 196 -1.56 2.96 16.29
C VAL A 196 -0.50 2.97 15.21
N VAL A 197 0.76 2.92 15.64
CA VAL A 197 1.91 2.85 14.76
C VAL A 197 2.63 1.53 15.00
N GLU A 198 2.87 0.77 13.95
CA GLU A 198 3.66 -0.46 14.00
C GLU A 198 4.83 -0.38 13.03
N VAL A 199 5.92 -1.07 13.37
CA VAL A 199 7.11 -1.15 12.52
C VAL A 199 7.38 -2.62 12.21
N GLY A 200 7.20 -2.97 10.93
CA GLY A 200 7.70 -4.21 10.38
C GLY A 200 9.15 -4.03 9.93
N LEU A 201 10.03 -4.92 10.36
CA LEU A 201 11.44 -4.92 9.99
C LEU A 201 11.74 -6.16 9.15
N GLN A 202 12.54 -5.99 8.11
CA GLN A 202 13.16 -7.12 7.45
C GLN A 202 14.13 -7.77 8.44
N ALA A 203 13.98 -9.07 8.68
CA ALA A 203 14.92 -9.82 9.50
C ALA A 203 16.32 -9.67 8.91
N TYR A 204 17.25 -9.19 9.72
CA TYR A 204 18.66 -9.11 9.34
C TYR A 204 19.23 -10.52 9.33
N SER A 205 19.42 -11.10 8.15
CA SER A 205 20.24 -12.29 7.98
C SER A 205 21.70 -11.83 7.91
N ASP A 206 22.45 -12.09 8.98
CA ASP A 206 23.86 -11.75 9.10
C ASP A 206 24.67 -12.53 8.04
N PRO A 207 25.36 -11.88 7.09
CA PRO A 207 26.04 -12.59 6.00
C PRO A 207 27.35 -13.29 6.42
N VAL A 208 27.70 -13.35 7.71
CA VAL A 208 29.01 -13.83 8.19
C VAL A 208 28.94 -15.09 9.08
N ALA A 209 27.77 -15.67 9.32
CA ALA A 209 27.64 -16.85 10.19
C ALA A 209 27.81 -18.21 9.46
N GLY A 210 28.56 -18.27 8.36
CA GLY A 210 28.74 -19.49 7.58
C GLY A 210 30.05 -19.53 6.83
N ASP A 211 31.16 -19.74 7.56
CA ASP A 211 32.33 -20.54 7.15
C ASP A 211 33.47 -20.32 8.16
N TYR A 212 33.38 -21.02 9.28
CA TYR A 212 34.54 -21.36 10.12
C TYR A 212 34.38 -22.83 10.52
N ASP A 213 34.38 -23.72 9.54
CA ASP A 213 34.67 -25.15 9.74
C ASP A 213 34.85 -25.83 8.38
N ARG A 214 36.06 -25.67 7.80
CA ARG A 214 36.73 -26.67 6.95
C ARG A 214 38.24 -26.51 7.04
#